data_AF-A0A7W2A6G9-F1
#
_entry.id   AF-A0A7W2A6G9-F1
#
_cell.length_a   1.000
_cell.length_b   1.000
_cell.length_c   1.000
_cell.angle_alpha   90.00
_cell.angle_beta   90.00
_cell.angle_gamma   90.00
#
_symmetry.space_group_name_H-M   'P 1'
#
loop_
_entity.id
_entity.type
_entity.pdbx_description
1 polymer ?
#
loop_
_entity_poly.entity_id
_entity_poly.type
_entity_poly.pdbx_seq_one_letter_code
_entity_poly.pdbx_strand_id
1 'polypeptide(L)'
;MKKIILIIGLVSLSIMSAPSEIKADSTPQEELLEDTILALLFPEIEKAIEKHFGESKQFFCQDVLKITKKDPGSFLFRITTQVQTFEGAHNPPYHLVTITFDNDGPGWGWNVREFKARQLAPGEKVKCRHPVELPLHYEGNRLDQSRLEPLHSMHKAESVRTGSALCIES
;
A
#
# COMPACT_ATOMS: atom_id res chain seq x y z
N MET A 1 -63.98 -21.39 14.07
CA MET A 1 -62.82 -21.98 13.36
C MET A 1 -62.31 -21.12 12.20
N LYS A 2 -63.15 -20.64 11.27
CA LYS A 2 -62.71 -19.75 10.15
C LYS A 2 -62.01 -18.45 10.56
N LYS A 3 -62.44 -17.81 11.65
CA LYS A 3 -61.82 -16.56 12.16
C LYS A 3 -60.42 -16.75 12.76
N ILE A 4 -60.12 -17.95 13.28
CA ILE A 4 -58.81 -18.28 13.86
C ILE A 4 -57.79 -18.57 12.75
N ILE A 5 -58.22 -19.24 11.67
CA ILE A 5 -57.39 -19.50 10.49
C ILE A 5 -56.98 -18.19 9.79
N LEU A 6 -57.87 -17.19 9.75
CA LEU A 6 -57.56 -15.87 9.16
C LEU A 6 -56.51 -15.08 9.96
N ILE A 7 -56.49 -15.20 11.28
CA ILE A 7 -55.52 -14.48 12.13
C ILE A 7 -54.13 -15.13 12.05
N ILE A 8 -54.05 -16.46 11.96
CA ILE A 8 -52.78 -17.18 11.83
C ILE A 8 -52.12 -16.88 10.47
N GLY A 9 -52.90 -16.74 9.39
CA GLY A 9 -52.38 -16.36 8.08
C GLY A 9 -51.89 -14.91 7.99
N LEU A 10 -52.43 -14.00 8.80
CA LEU A 10 -52.00 -12.59 8.81
C LEU A 10 -50.69 -12.37 9.58
N VAL A 11 -50.44 -13.21 10.60
CA VAL A 11 -49.20 -13.16 11.42
C VAL A 11 -48.02 -13.85 10.73
N SER A 12 -48.26 -14.87 9.89
CA SER A 12 -47.18 -15.54 9.17
C SER A 12 -46.64 -14.71 7.99
N LEU A 13 -47.44 -13.82 7.41
CA LEU A 13 -47.03 -12.97 6.29
C LEU A 13 -46.10 -11.82 6.70
N SER A 14 -45.98 -11.52 8.01
CA SER A 14 -45.15 -10.43 8.53
C SER A 14 -43.71 -10.84 8.90
N ILE A 15 -43.36 -12.13 8.82
CA ILE A 15 -42.04 -12.62 9.27
C ILE A 15 -40.99 -12.68 8.13
N MET A 16 -41.38 -12.57 6.86
CA MET A 16 -40.49 -12.84 5.72
C MET A 16 -39.85 -11.59 5.07
N SER A 17 -39.86 -10.44 5.73
CA SER A 17 -39.31 -9.19 5.17
C SER A 17 -38.37 -8.47 6.15
N ALA A 18 -37.49 -9.22 6.81
CA ALA A 18 -36.27 -8.63 7.33
C ALA A 18 -35.24 -8.61 6.18
N PRO A 19 -34.77 -7.45 5.70
CA PRO A 19 -33.63 -7.41 4.81
C PRO A 19 -32.45 -8.07 5.54
N SER A 20 -31.93 -9.17 5.01
CA SER A 20 -30.62 -9.65 5.42
C SER A 20 -29.62 -8.60 4.97
N GLU A 21 -29.07 -7.81 5.90
CA GLU A 21 -27.91 -7.01 5.59
C GLU A 21 -26.76 -7.97 5.29
N ILE A 22 -26.55 -8.26 4.02
CA ILE A 22 -25.27 -8.78 3.56
C ILE A 22 -24.30 -7.63 3.82
N LYS A 23 -23.59 -7.68 4.94
CA LYS A 23 -22.36 -6.91 5.10
C LYS A 23 -21.42 -7.43 4.03
N ALA A 24 -21.44 -6.78 2.87
CA ALA A 24 -20.37 -6.92 1.92
C ALA A 24 -19.10 -6.53 2.68
N ASP A 25 -18.16 -7.46 2.73
CA ASP A 25 -16.80 -7.23 3.18
C ASP A 25 -16.09 -6.37 2.12
N SER A 26 -16.58 -5.14 1.94
CA SER A 26 -16.02 -4.19 1.00
C SER A 26 -15.10 -3.31 1.79
N THR A 27 -13.79 -3.44 1.57
CA THR A 27 -12.85 -2.41 1.98
C THR A 27 -13.37 -1.04 1.49
N PRO A 28 -13.44 -0.02 2.36
CA PRO A 28 -13.77 1.33 1.92
C PRO A 28 -12.82 1.77 0.80
N GLN A 29 -13.38 2.24 -0.31
CA GLN A 29 -12.62 2.74 -1.47
C GLN A 29 -11.62 3.85 -1.08
N GLU A 30 -11.93 4.60 -0.03
CA GLU A 30 -11.08 5.64 0.55
C GLU A 30 -9.76 5.07 1.11
N GLU A 31 -9.81 3.96 1.83
CA GLU A 31 -8.60 3.33 2.39
C GLU A 31 -7.68 2.78 1.29
N LEU A 32 -8.27 2.21 0.23
CA LEU A 32 -7.50 1.77 -0.95
C LEU A 32 -6.85 2.95 -1.69
N LEU A 33 -7.53 4.11 -1.72
CA LEU A 33 -6.97 5.31 -2.32
C LEU A 33 -5.81 5.87 -1.49
N GLU A 34 -5.91 5.85 -0.16
CA GLU A 34 -4.80 6.22 0.72
C GLU A 34 -3.59 5.30 0.54
N ASP A 35 -3.80 3.98 0.48
CA ASP A 35 -2.73 3.01 0.20
C ASP A 35 -2.06 3.27 -1.14
N THR A 36 -2.86 3.58 -2.17
CA THR A 36 -2.36 3.92 -3.51
C THR A 36 -1.52 5.20 -3.49
N ILE A 37 -1.96 6.22 -2.75
CA ILE A 37 -1.21 7.47 -2.58
C ILE A 37 0.12 7.22 -1.87
N LEU A 38 0.12 6.43 -0.80
CA LEU A 38 1.33 6.09 -0.06
C LEU A 38 2.31 5.28 -0.91
N ALA A 39 1.82 4.33 -1.71
CA ALA A 39 2.64 3.59 -2.67
C ALA A 39 3.25 4.50 -3.75
N LEU A 40 2.48 5.45 -4.28
CA LEU A 40 2.95 6.42 -5.26
C LEU A 40 4.01 7.36 -4.68
N LEU A 41 3.83 7.81 -3.44
CA LEU A 41 4.72 8.76 -2.77
C LEU A 41 5.93 8.09 -2.10
N PHE A 42 5.95 6.76 -1.99
CA PHE A 42 7.03 6.01 -1.34
C PHE A 42 8.45 6.44 -1.76
N PRO A 43 8.81 6.47 -3.06
CA PRO A 43 10.15 6.90 -3.49
C PRO A 43 10.43 8.38 -3.17
N GLU A 44 9.39 9.22 -3.11
CA GLU A 44 9.54 10.64 -2.79
C GLU A 44 9.73 10.87 -1.28
N ILE A 45 9.12 10.01 -0.46
CA ILE A 45 9.36 9.95 0.99
C ILE A 45 10.80 9.52 1.27
N GLU A 46 11.29 8.45 0.62
CA GLU A 46 12.68 7.99 0.75
C GLU A 46 13.69 9.10 0.44
N LYS A 47 13.54 9.73 -0.73
CA LYS A 47 14.41 10.85 -1.15
C LYS A 47 14.35 12.02 -0.18
N ALA A 48 13.17 12.36 0.33
CA ALA A 48 13.00 13.47 1.25
C ALA A 48 13.66 13.19 2.61
N ILE A 49 13.55 11.97 3.13
CA ILE A 49 14.21 11.51 4.36
C ILE A 49 15.72 11.52 4.17
N GLU A 50 16.23 10.91 3.10
CA GLU A 50 17.66 10.87 2.82
C GLU A 50 18.26 12.27 2.69
N LYS A 51 17.58 13.15 1.96
CA LYS A 51 17.99 14.55 1.82
C LYS A 51 18.03 15.29 3.16
N HIS A 52 17.09 15.00 4.07
CA HIS A 52 17.01 15.69 5.36
C HIS A 52 18.08 15.20 6.35
N PHE A 53 18.27 13.89 6.45
CA PHE A 53 19.18 13.30 7.43
C PHE A 53 20.61 13.09 6.90
N GLY A 54 20.83 13.22 5.60
CA GLY A 54 22.12 12.98 4.93
C GLY A 54 22.42 11.50 4.68
N GLU A 55 21.51 10.60 5.02
CA GLU A 55 21.59 9.16 4.82
C GLU A 55 20.20 8.55 4.69
N SER A 56 20.08 7.43 3.98
CA SER A 56 18.81 6.71 3.87
C SER A 56 18.42 6.14 5.25
N LYS A 57 17.16 6.35 5.66
CA LYS A 57 16.60 5.74 6.87
C LYS A 57 15.40 4.88 6.49
N GLN A 58 15.26 3.76 7.17
CA GLN A 58 14.07 2.92 7.02
C GLN A 58 12.88 3.61 7.73
N PHE A 59 11.67 3.35 7.27
CA PHE A 59 10.46 3.90 7.90
C PHE A 59 9.27 2.95 7.81
N PHE A 60 8.30 3.16 8.70
CA PHE A 60 7.04 2.43 8.82
C PHE A 60 5.95 3.36 9.35
N CYS A 61 4.76 2.81 9.67
CA CYS A 61 3.61 3.57 10.16
C CYS A 61 3.26 4.77 9.26
N GLN A 62 3.08 4.49 7.97
CA GLN A 62 2.74 5.51 6.98
C GLN A 62 1.29 5.93 7.13
N ASP A 63 1.03 7.23 7.00
CA ASP A 63 -0.32 7.79 7.06
C ASP A 63 -0.47 9.00 6.13
N VAL A 64 -1.68 9.20 5.60
CA VAL A 64 -2.06 10.38 4.83
C VAL A 64 -2.83 11.31 5.75
N LEU A 65 -2.17 12.36 6.24
CA LEU A 65 -2.79 13.30 7.18
C LEU A 65 -3.76 14.26 6.50
N LYS A 66 -3.48 14.64 5.25
CA LYS A 66 -4.27 15.63 4.53
C LYS A 66 -4.07 15.54 3.03
N ILE A 67 -5.17 15.63 2.28
CA ILE A 67 -5.17 15.88 0.85
C ILE A 67 -5.90 17.19 0.61
N THR A 68 -5.33 18.08 -0.20
CA THR A 68 -5.96 19.36 -0.53
C THR A 68 -5.77 19.66 -2.00
N LYS A 69 -6.85 19.98 -2.69
CA LYS A 69 -6.79 20.47 -4.06
C LYS A 69 -6.21 21.88 -4.07
N LYS A 70 -5.21 22.12 -4.92
CA LYS A 70 -4.55 23.44 -5.00
C LYS A 70 -5.43 24.44 -5.73
N ASP A 71 -5.99 24.04 -6.87
CA ASP A 71 -6.88 24.87 -7.69
C ASP A 71 -8.14 24.11 -8.11
N PRO A 72 -9.34 24.71 -8.02
CA PRO A 72 -10.56 24.12 -8.55
C PRO A 72 -10.40 23.72 -10.03
N GLY A 73 -10.91 22.56 -10.41
CA GLY A 73 -10.82 22.06 -11.79
C GLY A 73 -9.45 21.53 -12.24
N SER A 74 -8.38 21.68 -11.45
CA SER A 74 -7.05 21.13 -11.78
C SER A 74 -6.86 19.67 -11.33
N PHE A 75 -5.74 19.06 -11.73
CA PHE A 75 -5.20 17.83 -11.14
C PHE A 75 -4.03 18.10 -10.19
N LEU A 76 -3.98 19.31 -9.62
CA LEU A 76 -2.93 19.72 -8.69
C LEU A 76 -3.37 19.52 -7.24
N PHE A 77 -2.56 18.80 -6.49
CA PHE A 77 -2.80 18.40 -5.12
C PHE A 77 -1.63 18.77 -4.23
N ARG A 78 -1.96 19.08 -2.98
CA ARG A 78 -1.06 19.12 -1.85
C ARG A 78 -1.39 17.96 -0.94
N ILE A 79 -0.41 17.12 -0.63
CA ILE A 79 -0.57 15.93 0.21
C ILE A 79 0.39 16.03 1.38
N THR A 80 -0.12 15.89 2.60
CA THR A 80 0.69 15.78 3.81
C THR A 80 0.67 14.34 4.28
N THR A 81 1.85 13.73 4.38
CA THR A 81 2.06 12.35 4.86
C THR A 81 2.83 12.36 6.17
N GLN A 82 2.71 11.28 6.93
CA GLN A 82 3.48 11.03 8.14
C GLN A 82 4.09 9.63 8.10
N VAL A 83 5.32 9.49 8.60
CA VAL A 83 6.00 8.20 8.78
C VAL A 83 6.83 8.20 10.06
N GLN A 84 7.10 7.02 10.58
CA GLN A 84 8.05 6.79 11.67
C GLN A 84 9.35 6.20 11.10
N THR A 85 10.46 6.91 11.25
CA THR A 85 11.78 6.40 10.86
C THR A 85 12.38 5.49 11.93
N PHE A 86 13.28 4.61 11.51
CA PHE A 86 14.07 3.74 12.39
C PHE A 86 15.44 3.42 11.79
N GLU A 87 16.35 2.98 12.66
CA GLU A 87 17.71 2.57 12.33
C GLU A 87 17.98 1.18 12.89
N GLY A 88 18.52 0.29 12.05
CA GLY A 88 18.90 -1.06 12.45
C GLY A 88 17.74 -1.95 12.92
N ALA A 89 18.10 -3.14 13.40
CA ALA A 89 17.15 -4.18 13.78
C ALA A 89 16.54 -3.95 15.17
N HIS A 90 15.79 -2.86 15.37
CA HIS A 90 14.93 -2.60 16.56
C HIS A 90 15.49 -1.69 17.67
N ASN A 91 16.23 -0.61 17.39
CA ASN A 91 16.47 0.41 18.44
C ASN A 91 16.42 1.88 17.96
N PRO A 92 16.08 2.83 18.86
CA PRO A 92 15.99 4.26 18.55
C PRO A 92 17.35 4.89 18.15
N PRO A 93 17.37 6.10 17.56
CA PRO A 93 16.31 7.11 17.61
C PRO A 93 15.26 7.00 16.49
N TYR A 94 14.00 6.94 16.88
CA TYR A 94 12.87 7.07 15.95
C TYR A 94 12.53 8.55 15.78
N HIS A 95 12.33 9.00 14.54
CA HIS A 95 11.73 10.30 14.27
C HIS A 95 10.33 10.12 13.71
N LEU A 96 9.38 10.91 14.22
CA LEU A 96 8.12 11.15 13.54
C LEU A 96 8.36 12.22 12.49
N VAL A 97 8.26 11.81 11.23
CA VAL A 97 8.50 12.66 10.06
C VAL A 97 7.16 13.01 9.44
N THR A 98 6.95 14.28 9.14
CA THR A 98 5.77 14.77 8.41
C THR A 98 6.25 15.53 7.19
N ILE A 99 5.77 15.11 6.01
CA ILE A 99 6.22 15.65 4.72
C ILE A 99 5.01 16.13 3.94
N THR A 100 5.04 17.38 3.52
CA THR A 100 4.04 17.95 2.62
C THR A 100 4.62 18.02 1.21
N PHE A 101 3.93 17.39 0.26
CA PHE A 101 4.27 17.39 -1.16
C PHE A 101 3.25 18.20 -1.95
N ASP A 102 3.72 18.84 -3.03
CA ASP A 102 2.87 19.29 -4.13
C ASP A 102 3.25 18.51 -5.40
N ASN A 103 2.33 18.30 -6.35
CA ASN A 103 2.59 17.66 -7.65
C ASN A 103 2.70 18.66 -8.82
N ASP A 104 3.09 19.91 -8.55
CA ASP A 104 3.39 20.93 -9.55
C ASP A 104 4.89 21.18 -9.70
N GLY A 105 5.70 20.18 -9.35
CA GLY A 105 7.15 20.24 -9.48
C GLY A 105 7.63 20.18 -10.94
N PRO A 106 8.96 20.33 -11.15
CA PRO A 106 9.56 20.20 -12.47
C PRO A 106 9.15 18.89 -13.15
N GLY A 107 8.73 18.99 -14.43
CA GLY A 107 8.27 17.82 -15.19
C GLY A 107 6.96 17.21 -14.68
N TRP A 108 6.12 17.97 -13.96
CA TRP A 108 4.89 17.49 -13.33
C TRP A 108 5.12 16.42 -12.25
N GLY A 109 6.33 16.41 -11.67
CA GLY A 109 6.71 15.54 -10.57
C GLY A 109 6.26 16.06 -9.20
N TRP A 110 6.43 15.21 -8.19
CA TRP A 110 6.25 15.61 -6.81
C TRP A 110 7.44 16.42 -6.31
N ASN A 111 7.17 17.42 -5.48
CA ASN A 111 8.21 18.18 -4.78
C ASN A 111 7.84 18.40 -3.32
N VAL A 112 8.84 18.32 -2.44
CA VAL A 112 8.66 18.63 -1.02
C VAL A 112 8.43 20.13 -0.84
N ARG A 113 7.35 20.49 -0.15
CA ARG A 113 7.02 21.85 0.30
C ARG A 113 7.44 22.10 1.73
N GLU A 114 7.25 21.10 2.58
CA GLU A 114 7.57 21.19 4.00
C GLU A 114 8.04 19.83 4.48
N PHE A 115 9.07 19.84 5.33
CA PHE A 115 9.58 18.65 6.00
C PHE A 115 9.73 18.98 7.48
N LYS A 116 9.07 18.21 8.34
CA LYS A 116 9.18 18.30 9.80
C LYS A 116 9.62 16.96 10.34
N ALA A 117 10.67 16.94 11.14
CA ALA A 117 11.06 15.79 11.92
C ALA A 117 11.05 16.16 13.40
N ARG A 118 10.48 15.30 14.24
CA ARG A 118 10.68 15.35 15.69
C ARG A 118 11.16 14.00 16.18
N GLN A 119 12.08 14.00 17.12
CA GLN A 119 12.47 12.80 17.82
C GLN A 119 11.28 12.30 18.66
N LEU A 120 11.01 10.99 18.61
CA LEU A 120 10.02 10.35 19.45
C LEU A 120 10.63 10.02 20.81
N ALA A 121 9.87 10.25 21.88
CA ALA A 121 10.31 9.84 23.21
C ALA A 121 10.32 8.30 23.32
N PRO A 122 11.20 7.72 24.16
CA PRO A 122 11.19 6.28 24.41
C PRO A 122 9.79 5.79 24.83
N GLY A 123 9.26 4.81 24.11
CA GLY A 123 7.94 4.24 24.39
C GLY A 123 6.74 5.09 23.94
N GLU A 124 6.96 6.25 23.32
CA GLU A 124 5.89 7.06 22.76
C GLU A 124 5.13 6.25 21.69
N LYS A 125 3.81 6.17 21.83
CA LYS A 125 2.95 5.44 20.90
C LYS A 125 2.45 6.39 19.83
N VAL A 126 2.83 6.11 18.58
CA VAL A 126 2.27 6.74 17.40
C VAL A 126 1.12 5.87 16.90
N LYS A 127 -0.01 6.48 16.54
CA LYS A 127 -1.11 5.74 15.90
C LYS A 127 -0.66 5.33 14.51
N CYS A 128 -0.62 4.02 14.25
CA CYS A 128 -0.23 3.48 12.95
C CYS A 128 -1.46 2.91 12.25
N ARG A 129 -1.66 3.34 11.01
CA ARG A 129 -2.58 2.68 10.08
C ARG A 129 -1.91 1.42 9.53
N HIS A 130 -2.69 0.36 9.38
CA HIS A 130 -2.26 -0.85 8.67
C HIS A 130 -2.79 -0.75 7.24
N PRO A 131 -2.01 -1.16 6.22
CA PRO A 131 -2.53 -1.28 4.86
C PRO A 131 -3.77 -2.17 4.84
N VAL A 132 -4.67 -1.90 3.90
CA VAL A 132 -5.86 -2.73 3.72
C VAL A 132 -5.44 -4.17 3.46
N GLU A 133 -5.92 -5.09 4.30
CA GLU A 133 -5.91 -6.51 3.99
C GLU A 133 -7.11 -6.80 3.07
N LEU A 134 -6.84 -7.14 1.80
CA LEU A 134 -7.90 -7.64 0.94
C LEU A 134 -8.35 -9.02 1.46
N PRO A 135 -9.66 -9.31 1.52
CA PRO A 135 -10.12 -10.64 1.85
C PRO A 135 -9.45 -11.62 0.88
N LEU A 136 -8.75 -12.60 1.44
CA LEU A 136 -8.17 -13.70 0.69
C LEU A 136 -9.32 -14.54 0.11
N HIS A 137 -9.99 -14.06 -0.93
CA HIS A 137 -10.76 -14.89 -1.83
C HIS A 137 -9.77 -15.70 -2.67
N TYR A 138 -9.19 -16.72 -2.02
CA TYR A 138 -8.49 -17.79 -2.69
C TYR A 138 -9.56 -18.63 -3.40
N GLU A 139 -10.03 -18.19 -4.56
CA GLU A 139 -10.69 -19.09 -5.49
C GLU A 139 -9.65 -20.10 -5.95
N GLY A 140 -9.62 -21.25 -5.28
CA GLY A 140 -8.81 -22.39 -5.64
C GLY A 140 -9.25 -22.97 -6.98
N ASN A 141 -8.98 -22.26 -8.07
CA ASN A 141 -8.88 -22.86 -9.37
C ASN A 141 -7.57 -23.64 -9.39
N ARG A 142 -7.70 -24.93 -9.08
CA ARG A 142 -6.79 -26.03 -9.43
C ARG A 142 -5.91 -25.59 -10.60
N LEU A 143 -4.63 -25.30 -10.31
CA LEU A 143 -3.64 -25.10 -11.36
C LEU A 143 -3.71 -26.33 -12.25
N ASP A 144 -4.25 -26.14 -13.44
CA ASP A 144 -4.19 -27.15 -14.50
C ASP A 144 -2.70 -27.27 -14.88
N GLN A 145 -2.04 -28.23 -14.24
CA GLN A 145 -0.64 -28.57 -14.47
C GLN A 145 -0.34 -28.93 -15.94
N SER A 146 -1.36 -29.10 -16.79
CA SER A 146 -1.18 -29.31 -18.23
C SER A 146 -0.82 -28.03 -19.01
N ARG A 147 -0.82 -26.84 -18.38
CA ARG A 147 -0.45 -25.57 -19.03
C ARG A 147 0.90 -24.99 -18.55
N LEU A 148 1.64 -25.72 -17.73
CA LEU A 148 3.02 -25.38 -17.36
C LEU A 148 3.99 -25.98 -18.39
N GLU A 149 4.07 -25.34 -19.55
CA GLU A 149 5.24 -25.54 -20.43
C GLU A 149 6.49 -24.93 -19.75
N PRO A 150 7.64 -25.64 -19.69
CA PRO A 150 8.79 -25.17 -18.95
C PRO A 150 9.49 -24.02 -19.67
N LEU A 151 9.42 -22.81 -19.10
CA LEU A 151 10.25 -21.64 -19.44
C LEU A 151 11.71 -21.83 -18.95
N HIS A 152 12.32 -23.00 -19.21
CA HIS A 152 13.67 -23.36 -18.80
C HIS A 152 14.69 -23.37 -19.95
N SER A 153 14.40 -22.67 -21.05
CA SER A 153 15.25 -22.67 -22.25
C SER A 153 15.83 -21.29 -22.66
N MET A 154 15.67 -20.22 -21.88
CA MET A 154 16.16 -18.88 -22.29
C MET A 154 17.28 -18.29 -21.42
N HIS A 155 17.98 -19.09 -20.63
CA HIS A 155 19.23 -18.67 -19.94
C HIS A 155 20.43 -19.59 -20.23
N LYS A 156 20.56 -20.07 -21.47
CA LYS A 156 21.80 -20.72 -21.93
C LYS A 156 22.15 -20.35 -23.37
N ALA A 157 22.30 -19.05 -23.62
CA ALA A 157 22.87 -18.56 -24.87
C ALA A 157 23.58 -17.21 -24.69
N GLU A 158 24.32 -17.00 -23.60
CA GLU A 158 25.34 -15.93 -23.57
C GLU A 158 26.37 -16.13 -22.45
N SER A 159 27.04 -17.27 -22.51
CA SER A 159 28.35 -17.47 -21.88
C SER A 159 28.97 -18.68 -22.57
N VAL A 160 30.27 -18.66 -22.82
CA VAL A 160 31.04 -19.54 -23.74
C VAL A 160 31.18 -18.96 -25.17
N ARG A 161 31.94 -17.87 -25.29
CA ARG A 161 32.99 -17.78 -26.31
C ARG A 161 34.34 -17.71 -25.62
N THR A 162 34.93 -18.91 -25.52
CA THR A 162 36.36 -19.21 -25.66
C THR A 162 37.35 -18.41 -24.82
N GLY A 163 37.66 -18.95 -23.64
CA GLY A 163 38.96 -18.80 -23.01
C GLY A 163 39.49 -20.16 -22.56
N SER A 164 40.43 -20.74 -23.31
CA SER A 164 41.59 -21.51 -22.81
C SER A 164 42.21 -22.36 -23.91
N ALA A 165 43.48 -22.08 -24.21
CA ALA A 165 44.57 -23.03 -23.93
C ALA A 165 45.93 -22.38 -24.28
N LEU A 166 46.74 -22.16 -23.25
CA LEU A 166 48.20 -22.11 -23.34
C LEU A 166 48.72 -23.50 -23.78
N CYS A 167 49.76 -23.56 -24.62
CA CYS A 167 51.01 -24.31 -24.39
C CYS A 167 52.01 -24.21 -25.58
N ILE A 168 53.18 -23.62 -25.26
CA ILE A 168 54.58 -23.90 -25.63
C ILE A 168 54.87 -25.05 -26.63
N GLU A 169 55.67 -24.80 -27.68
CA GLU A 169 57.01 -25.41 -27.96
C GLU A 169 57.61 -24.98 -29.32
N SER A 170 58.95 -24.84 -29.29
CA SER A 170 59.98 -24.62 -30.34
C SER A 170 59.93 -23.35 -31.20
#